data_AF-F3FTL2-F1
#
_entry.id   AF-F3FTL2-F1
#
_cell.length_a   1.000
_cell.length_b   1.000
_cell.length_c   1.000
_cell.angle_alpha   90.00
_cell.angle_beta   90.00
_cell.angle_gamma   90.00
#
_symmetry.space_group_name_H-M   'P 1'
#
loop_
_entity.id
_entity.type
_entity.pdbx_description
1 polymer ?
#
loop_
_entity_poly.entity_id
_entity_poly.type
_entity_poly.pdbx_seq_one_letter_code
_entity_poly.pdbx_strand_id
1 'polypeptide(L)'
;WEGLDEPVQVVWRKADLVLSEITIDPAAGPASEQLQQRFDPRHYRLDISQAPLLRLAFTHDEVNQCWVAMLLFHHIAIDHAALDQVHHEIHAYLYGQAHTLGEPVPYRNYVAQARLGVTNKQHEGFFREMLGDVDEPTLPFGLQDVRGDGHGIEEAHQPLPAELSQRLRAQARLQGVSAASLHHLAWARVLGRLCGRNNVVFGTVLLGRMRGGEGVGRALGMFINTLPLRVDVGEQDVRAGVKATHARLQRCSG
;
A
#
# COMPACT_ATOMS: atom_id res chain seq x y z
N TRP A 1 8.77 2.25 25.21
CA TRP A 1 9.97 2.88 24.66
C TRP A 1 11.14 2.48 25.52
N GLU A 2 12.05 1.65 25.00
CA GLU A 2 13.15 0.99 25.71
C GLU A 2 14.29 1.96 26.10
N GLY A 3 13.96 3.12 26.66
CA GLY A 3 14.95 4.14 27.06
C GLY A 3 15.63 4.87 25.90
N LEU A 4 15.11 4.77 24.67
CA LEU A 4 15.59 5.51 23.50
C LEU A 4 14.83 6.83 23.34
N ASP A 5 15.55 7.87 22.91
CA ASP A 5 14.99 9.20 22.66
C ASP A 5 14.06 9.25 21.43
N GLU A 6 14.25 8.32 20.49
CA GLU A 6 13.42 8.21 19.28
C GLU A 6 13.27 6.76 18.78
N PRO A 7 12.25 6.47 17.93
CA PRO A 7 12.20 5.26 17.11
C PRO A 7 13.49 5.02 16.34
N VAL A 8 14.10 3.84 16.53
CA VAL A 8 15.26 3.40 15.75
C VAL A 8 14.97 2.07 15.06
N GLN A 9 15.68 1.82 13.96
CA GLN A 9 15.67 0.54 13.26
C GLN A 9 17.06 -0.10 13.40
N VAL A 10 17.13 -1.29 13.99
CA VAL A 10 18.38 -2.05 14.13
C VAL A 10 18.45 -3.11 13.04
N VAL A 11 19.48 -3.05 12.20
CA VAL A 11 19.70 -4.02 11.10
C VAL A 11 20.61 -5.14 11.58
N TRP A 12 20.08 -6.36 11.65
CA TRP A 12 20.85 -7.54 12.02
C TRP A 12 21.79 -7.94 10.88
N ARG A 13 23.01 -8.37 11.21
CA ARG A 13 23.98 -8.86 10.21
C ARG A 13 23.53 -10.16 9.56
N LYS A 14 22.80 -10.99 10.30
CA LYS A 14 22.20 -12.24 9.85
C LYS A 14 20.84 -12.38 10.52
N ALA A 15 19.81 -12.70 9.73
CA ALA A 15 18.49 -13.07 10.21
C ALA A 15 18.02 -14.26 9.38
N ASP A 16 17.83 -15.41 10.02
CA ASP A 16 17.36 -16.62 9.36
C ASP A 16 15.84 -16.55 9.21
N LEU A 17 15.32 -16.93 8.04
CA LEU A 17 13.87 -16.96 7.79
C LEU A 17 13.19 -17.94 8.75
N VAL A 18 12.16 -17.48 9.44
CA VAL A 18 11.39 -18.34 10.34
C VAL A 18 10.45 -19.22 9.51
N LEU A 19 10.71 -20.52 9.53
CA LEU A 19 9.89 -21.54 8.90
C LEU A 19 8.98 -22.19 9.94
N SER A 20 7.70 -22.36 9.63
CA SER A 20 6.73 -23.00 10.53
C SER A 20 5.89 -24.00 9.76
N GLU A 21 6.14 -25.29 10.00
CA GLU A 21 5.29 -26.35 9.49
C GLU A 21 4.01 -26.42 10.33
N ILE A 22 2.86 -26.39 9.66
CA ILE A 22 1.55 -26.33 10.28
C ILE A 22 0.80 -27.62 9.99
N THR A 23 0.42 -28.33 11.04
CA THR A 23 -0.51 -29.45 10.90
C THR A 23 -1.92 -28.90 10.65
N ILE A 24 -2.53 -29.32 9.54
CA ILE A 24 -3.91 -29.02 9.16
C ILE A 24 -4.76 -30.28 9.31
N ASP A 25 -6.07 -30.11 9.43
CA ASP A 25 -7.03 -31.21 9.39
C ASP A 25 -7.65 -31.29 7.99
N PRO A 26 -7.38 -32.32 7.18
CA PRO A 26 -7.97 -32.46 5.84
C PRO A 26 -9.51 -32.44 5.83
N ALA A 27 -10.16 -32.79 6.94
CA ALA A 27 -11.62 -32.76 7.06
C ALA A 27 -12.18 -31.35 7.33
N ALA A 28 -11.35 -30.42 7.81
CA ALA A 28 -11.77 -29.07 8.19
C ALA A 28 -11.79 -28.06 7.03
N GLY A 29 -11.40 -28.47 5.81
CA GLY A 29 -11.43 -27.65 4.61
C GLY A 29 -10.06 -27.53 3.92
N PRO A 30 -9.94 -26.70 2.86
CA PRO A 30 -8.70 -26.53 2.12
C PRO A 30 -7.54 -26.05 3.01
N ALA A 31 -6.34 -26.58 2.76
CA ALA A 31 -5.12 -26.21 3.48
C ALA A 31 -4.87 -24.68 3.51
N SER A 32 -5.15 -24.00 2.40
CA SER A 32 -4.99 -22.55 2.28
C SER A 32 -5.92 -21.77 3.21
N GLU A 33 -7.19 -22.19 3.35
CA GLU A 33 -8.17 -21.52 4.19
C GLU A 33 -7.82 -21.71 5.67
N GLN A 34 -7.36 -22.91 6.06
CA GLN A 34 -6.90 -23.17 7.42
C GLN A 34 -5.67 -22.33 7.80
N LEU A 35 -4.71 -22.18 6.88
CA LEU A 35 -3.58 -21.27 7.08
C LEU A 35 -4.05 -19.81 7.20
N GLN A 36 -4.98 -19.36 6.36
CA GLN A 36 -5.55 -18.00 6.41
C GLN A 36 -6.26 -17.74 7.72
N GLN A 37 -7.07 -18.68 8.21
CA GLN A 37 -7.75 -18.56 9.49
C GLN A 37 -6.76 -18.53 10.66
N ARG A 38 -5.74 -19.40 10.65
CA ARG A 38 -4.74 -19.46 11.73
C ARG A 38 -3.92 -18.17 11.84
N PHE A 39 -3.59 -17.57 10.71
CA PHE A 39 -2.77 -16.36 10.62
C PHE A 39 -3.59 -15.13 10.21
N ASP A 40 -4.89 -15.10 10.49
CA ASP A 40 -5.74 -13.95 10.19
C ASP A 40 -5.16 -12.72 10.88
N PRO A 41 -4.83 -11.65 10.13
CA PRO A 41 -4.26 -10.44 10.68
C PRO A 41 -5.09 -9.83 11.81
N ARG A 42 -6.40 -10.10 11.89
CA ARG A 42 -7.27 -9.60 12.97
C ARG A 42 -6.75 -10.01 14.36
N HIS A 43 -6.21 -11.22 14.50
CA HIS A 43 -5.75 -11.74 15.79
C HIS A 43 -4.30 -12.25 15.79
N TYR A 44 -3.67 -12.42 14.63
CA TYR A 44 -2.25 -12.78 14.53
C TYR A 44 -1.40 -11.53 14.22
N ARG A 45 -0.41 -11.25 15.07
CA ARG A 45 0.52 -10.12 14.91
C ARG A 45 1.97 -10.59 14.97
N LEU A 46 2.81 -10.00 14.12
CA LEU A 46 4.26 -10.15 14.22
C LEU A 46 4.80 -9.13 15.22
N ASP A 47 5.67 -9.58 16.11
CA ASP A 47 6.39 -8.70 17.02
C ASP A 47 7.42 -7.87 16.23
N ILE A 48 7.20 -6.56 16.17
CA ILE A 48 8.06 -5.63 15.42
C ILE A 48 9.46 -5.47 16.03
N SER A 49 9.67 -5.91 17.27
CA SER A 49 10.97 -5.90 17.94
C SER A 49 11.87 -7.08 17.55
N GLN A 50 11.32 -8.09 16.86
CA GLN A 50 12.00 -9.35 16.54
C GLN A 50 12.23 -9.49 15.03
N ALA A 51 13.50 -9.49 14.62
CA ALA A 51 13.86 -9.80 13.23
C ALA A 51 13.93 -11.33 12.99
N PRO A 52 13.59 -11.82 11.78
CA PRO A 52 13.05 -11.06 10.66
C PRO A 52 11.53 -10.81 10.78
N LEU A 53 11.06 -9.70 10.23
CA LEU A 53 9.62 -9.39 10.08
C LEU A 53 8.98 -10.10 8.88
N LEU A 54 9.47 -11.30 8.60
CA LEU A 54 9.11 -12.17 7.48
C LEU A 54 9.14 -13.62 8.00
N ARG A 55 8.08 -14.38 7.75
CA ARG A 55 7.97 -15.79 8.14
C ARG A 55 7.29 -16.58 7.03
N LEU A 56 7.61 -17.86 6.91
CA LEU A 56 6.95 -18.77 6.00
C LEU A 56 6.24 -19.86 6.81
N ALA A 57 4.92 -19.82 6.80
CA ALA A 57 4.11 -20.94 7.29
C ALA A 57 3.82 -21.88 6.13
N PHE A 58 3.92 -23.18 6.32
CA PHE A 58 3.70 -24.14 5.25
C PHE A 58 3.10 -25.45 5.77
N THR A 59 2.43 -26.17 4.89
CA THR A 59 1.83 -27.49 5.18
C THR A 59 1.88 -28.34 3.92
N HIS A 60 1.99 -29.65 4.12
CA HIS A 60 1.74 -30.61 3.05
C HIS A 60 0.23 -30.86 2.95
N ASP A 61 -0.35 -30.59 1.78
CA ASP A 61 -1.72 -30.95 1.46
C ASP A 61 -1.71 -32.37 0.86
N GLU A 62 -1.98 -33.36 1.71
CA GLU A 62 -2.00 -34.76 1.30
C GLU A 62 -3.13 -35.08 0.30
N VAL A 63 -4.23 -34.32 0.31
CA VAL A 63 -5.36 -34.55 -0.60
C VAL A 63 -4.97 -34.16 -2.03
N ASN A 64 -4.34 -32.99 -2.17
CA ASN A 64 -3.92 -32.46 -3.47
C ASN A 64 -2.48 -32.83 -3.86
N GLN A 65 -1.77 -33.56 -2.99
CA GLN A 65 -0.36 -33.97 -3.17
C GLN A 65 0.55 -32.78 -3.50
N CYS A 66 0.37 -31.67 -2.78
CA CYS A 66 1.11 -30.43 -3.01
C CYS A 66 1.51 -29.77 -1.69
N TRP A 67 2.48 -28.85 -1.77
CA TRP A 67 2.82 -27.99 -0.65
C TRP A 67 2.06 -26.68 -0.75
N VAL A 68 1.46 -26.27 0.36
CA VAL A 68 0.82 -24.96 0.49
C VAL A 68 1.64 -24.12 1.46
N ALA A 69 2.01 -22.91 1.03
CA ALA A 69 2.79 -21.99 1.82
C ALA A 69 2.14 -20.61 1.88
N MET A 70 2.31 -19.95 3.02
CA MET A 70 1.85 -18.60 3.30
C MET A 70 3.03 -17.77 3.78
N LEU A 71 3.33 -16.71 3.05
CA LEU A 71 4.33 -15.73 3.43
C LEU A 71 3.69 -14.68 4.34
N LEU A 72 4.14 -14.61 5.59
CA LEU A 72 3.71 -13.64 6.59
C LEU A 72 4.76 -12.53 6.66
N PHE A 73 4.36 -11.28 6.58
CA PHE A 73 5.26 -10.15 6.72
C PHE A 73 4.60 -8.97 7.42
N HIS A 74 5.41 -8.14 8.08
CA HIS A 74 4.92 -6.89 8.65
C HIS A 74 5.05 -5.75 7.63
N HIS A 75 3.97 -5.01 7.40
CA HIS A 75 3.91 -3.96 6.36
C HIS A 75 4.92 -2.81 6.60
N ILE A 76 5.43 -2.66 7.82
CA ILE A 76 6.53 -1.72 8.15
C ILE A 76 7.84 -2.02 7.39
N ALA A 77 8.05 -3.28 7.00
CA ALA A 77 9.27 -3.72 6.34
C ALA A 77 9.10 -3.86 4.82
N ILE A 78 7.88 -4.16 4.35
CA ILE A 78 7.61 -4.54 2.95
C ILE A 78 6.30 -3.87 2.52
N ASP A 79 6.35 -3.09 1.43
CA ASP A 79 5.16 -2.67 0.69
C ASP A 79 4.86 -3.61 -0.49
N HIS A 80 3.74 -3.38 -1.18
CA HIS A 80 3.31 -4.26 -2.28
C HIS A 80 4.36 -4.36 -3.41
N ALA A 81 5.00 -3.25 -3.77
CA ALA A 81 6.05 -3.25 -4.78
C ALA A 81 7.33 -3.99 -4.31
N ALA A 82 7.66 -3.93 -3.01
CA ALA A 82 8.73 -4.76 -2.44
C ALA A 82 8.38 -6.25 -2.50
N LEU A 83 7.10 -6.60 -2.33
CA LEU A 83 6.67 -8.01 -2.40
C LEU A 83 6.84 -8.58 -3.81
N ASP A 84 6.53 -7.81 -4.86
CA ASP A 84 6.78 -8.20 -6.25
C ASP A 84 8.28 -8.46 -6.51
N GLN A 85 9.15 -7.61 -5.93
CA GLN A 85 10.60 -7.81 -6.00
C GLN A 85 11.04 -9.07 -5.26
N VAL A 86 10.50 -9.35 -4.07
CA VAL A 86 10.77 -10.60 -3.33
C VAL A 86 10.36 -11.82 -4.16
N HIS A 87 9.18 -11.82 -4.77
CA HIS A 87 8.75 -12.90 -5.65
C HIS A 87 9.67 -13.08 -6.86
N HIS A 88 10.08 -11.98 -7.50
CA HIS A 88 11.02 -12.01 -8.62
C HIS A 88 12.37 -12.61 -8.22
N GLU A 89 12.92 -12.23 -7.07
CA GLU A 89 14.19 -12.75 -6.57
C GLU A 89 14.10 -14.24 -6.20
N ILE A 90 13.06 -14.66 -5.47
CA ILE A 90 12.81 -16.08 -5.15
C ILE A 90 12.76 -16.91 -6.43
N HIS A 91 12.02 -16.45 -7.44
CA HIS A 91 11.95 -17.12 -8.74
C HIS A 91 13.34 -17.23 -9.39
N ALA A 92 14.10 -16.13 -9.44
CA ALA A 92 15.45 -16.16 -10.00
C ALA A 92 16.37 -17.16 -9.28
N TYR A 93 16.29 -17.28 -7.95
CA TYR A 93 17.04 -18.29 -7.21
C TYR A 93 16.59 -19.72 -7.54
N LEU A 94 15.29 -20.00 -7.55
CA LEU A 94 14.75 -21.33 -7.83
C LEU A 94 15.08 -21.83 -9.24
N TYR A 95 15.19 -20.93 -10.21
CA TYR A 95 15.50 -21.27 -11.60
C TYR A 95 16.99 -21.09 -11.97
N GLY A 96 17.88 -20.87 -10.98
CA GLY A 96 19.33 -20.72 -11.24
C GLY A 96 19.72 -19.43 -11.97
N GLN A 97 18.82 -18.45 -12.01
CA GLN A 97 18.97 -17.15 -12.65
C GLN A 97 19.41 -16.04 -11.68
N ALA A 98 19.83 -16.38 -10.46
CA ALA A 98 20.25 -15.40 -9.45
C ALA A 98 21.36 -14.44 -9.92
N HIS A 99 22.20 -14.86 -10.88
CA HIS A 99 23.23 -14.03 -11.50
C HIS A 99 22.66 -12.84 -12.32
N THR A 100 21.37 -12.83 -12.62
CA THR A 100 20.69 -11.73 -13.32
C THR A 100 20.20 -10.63 -12.36
N LEU A 101 20.21 -10.89 -11.05
CA LEU A 101 19.76 -9.95 -10.05
C LEU A 101 20.79 -8.84 -9.85
N GLY A 102 20.30 -7.60 -9.73
CA GLY A 102 21.14 -6.45 -9.40
C GLY A 102 21.53 -6.43 -7.92
N GLU A 103 22.46 -5.55 -7.56
CA GLU A 103 22.82 -5.35 -6.15
C GLU A 103 21.62 -4.79 -5.34
N PRO A 104 21.36 -5.32 -4.13
CA PRO A 104 20.32 -4.82 -3.26
C PRO A 104 20.58 -3.36 -2.85
N VAL A 105 19.55 -2.51 -2.95
CA VAL A 105 19.63 -1.12 -2.52
C VAL A 105 19.18 -1.01 -1.05
N PRO A 106 20.04 -0.54 -0.12
CA PRO A 106 19.70 -0.46 1.29
C PRO A 106 18.61 0.58 1.59
N TYR A 107 17.55 0.17 2.29
CA TYR A 107 16.44 1.06 2.69
C TYR A 107 16.89 2.28 3.52
N ARG A 108 17.96 2.15 4.30
CA ARG A 108 18.53 3.26 5.09
C ARG A 108 18.87 4.50 4.26
N ASN A 109 19.18 4.34 2.96
CA ASN A 109 19.47 5.45 2.07
C ASN A 109 18.21 6.30 1.84
N TYR A 110 17.06 5.65 1.69
CA TYR A 110 15.77 6.31 1.60
C TYR A 110 15.39 7.00 2.92
N VAL A 111 15.59 6.32 4.07
CA VAL A 111 15.35 6.92 5.39
C VAL A 111 16.19 8.19 5.59
N ALA A 112 17.47 8.16 5.21
CA ALA A 112 18.34 9.32 5.27
C ALA A 112 17.83 10.45 4.37
N GLN A 113 17.44 10.16 3.12
CA GLN A 113 16.88 11.15 2.21
C GLN A 113 15.56 11.73 2.73
N ALA A 114 14.67 10.92 3.29
CA ALA A 114 13.40 11.37 3.86
C ALA A 114 13.61 12.28 5.08
N ARG A 115 14.61 11.99 5.93
CA ARG A 115 14.97 12.83 7.08
C ARG A 115 15.69 14.13 6.70
N LEU A 116 16.47 14.12 5.62
CA LEU A 116 17.34 15.25 5.24
C LEU A 116 16.79 16.10 4.07
N GLY A 117 15.80 15.61 3.32
CA GLY A 117 15.45 16.15 2.01
C GLY A 117 14.59 17.42 2.00
N VAL A 118 13.50 17.46 2.77
CA VAL A 118 12.55 18.59 2.75
C VAL A 118 12.29 19.07 4.17
N THR A 119 12.34 20.38 4.38
CA THR A 119 12.09 20.95 5.72
C THR A 119 10.61 20.81 6.09
N ASN A 120 10.32 20.51 7.37
CA ASN A 120 8.94 20.40 7.86
C ASN A 120 8.08 21.63 7.50
N LYS A 121 8.68 22.83 7.41
CA LYS A 121 8.00 24.07 7.01
C LYS A 121 7.42 24.02 5.60
N GLN A 122 8.10 23.38 4.65
CA GLN A 122 7.61 23.27 3.27
C GLN A 122 6.41 22.32 3.18
N HIS A 123 6.46 21.18 3.88
CA HIS A 123 5.33 20.25 3.97
C HIS A 123 4.13 20.91 4.66
N GLU A 124 4.35 21.62 5.78
CA GLU A 124 3.30 22.34 6.50
C GLU A 124 2.65 23.41 5.62
N GLY A 125 3.44 24.20 4.89
CA GLY A 125 2.94 25.20 3.95
C GLY A 125 2.05 24.59 2.86
N PHE A 126 2.49 23.47 2.26
CA PHE A 126 1.73 22.75 1.25
C PHE A 126 0.38 22.22 1.77
N PHE A 127 0.37 21.56 2.94
CA PHE A 127 -0.88 21.06 3.51
C PHE A 127 -1.79 22.18 4.01
N ARG A 128 -1.23 23.28 4.51
CA ARG A 128 -1.99 24.48 4.86
C ARG A 128 -2.66 25.11 3.64
N GLU A 129 -1.96 25.21 2.49
CA GLU A 129 -2.56 25.66 1.23
C GLU A 129 -3.67 24.71 0.76
N MET A 130 -3.47 23.39 0.91
CA MET A 130 -4.43 22.39 0.45
C MET A 130 -5.70 22.28 1.30
N LEU A 131 -5.55 22.38 2.63
CA LEU A 131 -6.56 21.98 3.61
C LEU A 131 -6.95 23.10 4.59
N GLY A 132 -6.32 24.28 4.52
CA GLY A 132 -6.48 25.32 5.55
C GLY A 132 -7.89 25.92 5.67
N ASP A 133 -8.69 25.82 4.62
CA ASP A 133 -10.10 26.23 4.54
C ASP A 133 -11.07 25.05 4.66
N VAL A 134 -10.58 23.85 5.00
CA VAL A 134 -11.44 22.69 5.27
C VAL A 134 -11.93 22.79 6.72
N ASP A 135 -13.18 23.19 6.87
CA ASP A 135 -13.87 23.39 8.14
C ASP A 135 -14.57 22.13 8.67
N GLU A 136 -15.06 21.29 7.76
CA GLU A 136 -15.79 20.06 8.06
C GLU A 136 -15.20 18.84 7.33
N PRO A 137 -15.24 17.63 7.92
CA PRO A 137 -14.80 16.40 7.26
C PRO A 137 -15.75 15.92 6.15
N THR A 138 -15.24 15.12 5.22
CA THR A 138 -16.06 14.41 4.21
C THR A 138 -16.53 13.07 4.80
N LEU A 139 -17.75 13.05 5.35
CA LEU A 139 -18.32 11.91 6.07
C LEU A 139 -19.55 11.36 5.35
N PRO A 140 -19.38 10.40 4.40
CA PRO A 140 -20.54 9.77 3.78
C PRO A 140 -21.39 9.11 4.87
N PHE A 141 -22.69 9.39 4.85
CA PHE A 141 -23.66 8.92 5.85
C PHE A 141 -23.37 9.34 7.30
N GLY A 142 -22.53 10.35 7.53
CA GLY A 142 -22.19 10.82 8.88
C GLY A 142 -21.32 9.84 9.69
N LEU A 143 -20.71 8.86 9.03
CA LEU A 143 -19.86 7.85 9.67
C LEU A 143 -18.53 8.47 10.14
N GLN A 144 -18.43 8.78 11.43
CA GLN A 144 -17.25 9.40 12.05
C GLN A 144 -16.31 8.40 12.71
N ASP A 145 -16.83 7.28 13.21
CA ASP A 145 -16.09 6.38 14.07
C ASP A 145 -15.49 5.21 13.29
N VAL A 146 -14.42 5.51 12.55
CA VAL A 146 -13.62 4.51 11.79
C VAL A 146 -12.35 4.11 12.54
N ARG A 147 -12.15 4.56 13.78
CA ARG A 147 -10.99 4.21 14.62
C ARG A 147 -11.28 2.91 15.37
N GLY A 148 -11.08 1.78 14.70
CA GLY A 148 -11.19 0.45 15.30
C GLY A 148 -9.91 -0.38 15.17
N ASP A 149 -9.92 -1.56 15.75
CA ASP A 149 -8.90 -2.61 15.59
C ASP A 149 -8.98 -3.35 14.23
N GLY A 150 -9.89 -2.92 13.36
CA GLY A 150 -10.14 -3.47 12.03
C GLY A 150 -11.09 -4.66 12.01
N HIS A 151 -11.62 -5.11 13.15
CA HIS A 151 -12.51 -6.27 13.20
C HIS A 151 -13.87 -6.03 12.52
N GLY A 152 -14.36 -4.79 12.49
CA GLY A 152 -15.63 -4.42 11.85
C GLY A 152 -15.55 -4.12 10.35
N ILE A 153 -14.43 -4.45 9.68
CA ILE A 153 -14.26 -4.19 8.24
C ILE A 153 -14.89 -5.35 7.45
N GLU A 154 -15.89 -5.00 6.64
CA GLU A 154 -16.44 -5.85 5.59
C GLU A 154 -15.81 -5.50 4.24
N GLU A 155 -15.62 -6.51 3.39
CA GLU A 155 -15.05 -6.34 2.05
C GLU A 155 -16.09 -6.66 0.97
N ALA A 156 -16.19 -5.79 -0.03
CA ALA A 156 -17.06 -5.98 -1.18
C ALA A 156 -16.24 -5.83 -2.47
N HIS A 157 -16.27 -6.86 -3.32
CA HIS A 157 -15.51 -6.90 -4.56
C HIS A 157 -16.45 -6.83 -5.76
N GLN A 158 -16.32 -5.77 -6.56
CA GLN A 158 -17.07 -5.61 -7.80
C GLN A 158 -16.11 -5.46 -8.98
N PRO A 159 -15.97 -6.46 -9.86
CA PRO A 159 -15.13 -6.33 -11.04
C PRO A 159 -15.75 -5.35 -12.04
N LEU A 160 -14.91 -4.49 -12.62
CA LEU A 160 -15.31 -3.66 -13.75
C LEU A 160 -15.31 -4.50 -15.03
N PRO A 161 -16.35 -4.41 -15.88
CA PRO A 161 -16.35 -5.07 -17.18
C PRO A 161 -15.08 -4.75 -17.99
N ALA A 162 -14.53 -5.76 -18.65
CA ALA A 162 -13.24 -5.64 -19.35
C ALA A 162 -13.22 -4.50 -20.38
N GLU A 163 -14.33 -4.34 -21.13
CA GLU A 163 -14.50 -3.28 -22.12
C GLU A 163 -14.44 -1.88 -21.46
N LEU A 164 -15.14 -1.68 -20.34
CA LEU A 164 -15.11 -0.42 -19.60
C LEU A 164 -13.69 -0.11 -19.11
N SER A 165 -13.00 -1.11 -18.56
CA SER A 165 -11.62 -0.99 -18.10
C SER A 165 -10.65 -0.61 -19.23
N GLN A 166 -10.84 -1.15 -20.43
CA GLN A 166 -10.05 -0.78 -21.61
C GLN A 166 -10.34 0.66 -22.05
N ARG A 167 -11.61 1.06 -22.09
CA ARG A 167 -12.04 2.42 -22.46
C ARG A 167 -11.53 3.47 -21.48
N LEU A 168 -11.57 3.20 -20.18
CA LEU A 168 -10.98 4.08 -19.15
C LEU A 168 -9.48 4.28 -19.38
N ARG A 169 -8.73 3.21 -19.63
CA ARG A 169 -7.29 3.30 -19.94
C ARG A 169 -7.02 4.06 -21.23
N ALA A 170 -7.85 3.89 -22.26
CA ALA A 170 -7.73 4.67 -23.50
C ALA A 170 -7.98 6.17 -23.25
N GLN A 171 -9.00 6.52 -22.47
CA GLN A 171 -9.27 7.91 -22.10
C GLN A 171 -8.15 8.53 -21.26
N ALA A 172 -7.60 7.80 -20.29
CA ALA A 172 -6.46 8.25 -19.50
C ALA A 172 -5.28 8.63 -20.41
N ARG A 173 -4.93 7.75 -21.37
CA ARG A 173 -3.87 8.00 -22.36
C ARG A 173 -4.18 9.23 -23.22
N LEU A 174 -5.40 9.35 -23.75
CA LEU A 174 -5.80 10.49 -24.57
C LEU A 174 -5.74 11.83 -23.83
N GLN A 175 -5.99 11.85 -22.52
CA GLN A 175 -5.89 13.06 -21.71
C GLN A 175 -4.50 13.32 -21.12
N GLY A 176 -3.53 12.41 -21.32
CA GLY A 176 -2.20 12.51 -20.72
C GLY A 176 -2.19 12.39 -19.20
N VAL A 177 -3.10 11.59 -18.63
CA VAL A 177 -3.24 11.39 -17.18
C VAL A 177 -3.13 9.92 -16.80
N SER A 178 -2.94 9.65 -15.51
CA SER A 178 -2.96 8.28 -14.99
C SER A 178 -4.39 7.71 -14.91
N ALA A 179 -4.53 6.38 -15.04
CA ALA A 179 -5.79 5.70 -14.75
C ALA A 179 -6.23 5.91 -13.30
N ALA A 180 -5.28 6.05 -12.36
CA ALA A 180 -5.58 6.38 -10.97
C ALA A 180 -6.33 7.71 -10.85
N SER A 181 -5.95 8.75 -11.62
CA SER A 181 -6.63 10.05 -11.61
C SER A 181 -8.13 9.94 -11.96
N LEU A 182 -8.49 9.05 -12.90
CA LEU A 182 -9.88 8.79 -13.25
C LEU A 182 -10.65 8.19 -12.07
N HIS A 183 -10.06 7.21 -11.39
CA HIS A 183 -10.69 6.54 -10.24
C HIS A 183 -10.82 7.49 -9.04
N HIS A 184 -9.81 8.34 -8.79
CA HIS A 184 -9.88 9.36 -7.74
C HIS A 184 -11.00 10.36 -8.01
N LEU A 185 -11.15 10.85 -9.24
CA LEU A 185 -12.27 11.74 -9.56
C LEU A 185 -13.61 11.01 -9.45
N ALA A 186 -13.72 9.77 -9.92
CA ALA A 186 -14.95 8.99 -9.81
C ALA A 186 -15.36 8.81 -8.34
N TRP A 187 -14.41 8.45 -7.48
CA TRP A 187 -14.63 8.34 -6.03
C TRP A 187 -15.00 9.67 -5.39
N ALA A 188 -14.30 10.75 -5.75
CA ALA A 188 -14.62 12.09 -5.28
C ALA A 188 -16.07 12.49 -5.62
N ARG A 189 -16.55 12.16 -6.82
CA ARG A 189 -17.93 12.47 -7.24
C ARG A 189 -18.95 11.66 -6.44
N VAL A 190 -18.65 10.40 -6.11
CA VAL A 190 -19.49 9.59 -5.22
C VAL A 190 -19.57 10.25 -3.84
N LEU A 191 -18.42 10.57 -3.25
CA LEU A 191 -18.37 11.24 -1.94
C LEU A 191 -19.09 12.59 -1.94
N GLY A 192 -18.91 13.39 -3.00
CA GLY A 192 -19.56 14.70 -3.10
C GLY A 192 -21.07 14.59 -3.16
N ARG A 193 -21.60 13.57 -3.86
CA ARG A 193 -23.04 13.29 -3.89
C ARG A 193 -23.56 12.79 -2.54
N LEU A 194 -22.84 11.89 -1.88
CA LEU A 194 -23.25 11.33 -0.59
C LEU A 194 -23.19 12.35 0.56
N CYS A 195 -22.24 13.29 0.50
CA CYS A 195 -22.06 14.31 1.53
C CYS A 195 -22.78 15.63 1.19
N GLY A 196 -23.32 15.78 -0.03
CA GLY A 196 -23.86 17.06 -0.50
C GLY A 196 -22.80 18.17 -0.65
N ARG A 197 -21.56 17.81 -0.98
CA ARG A 197 -20.40 18.73 -1.03
C ARG A 197 -19.76 18.77 -2.41
N ASN A 198 -19.30 19.96 -2.79
CA ASN A 198 -18.54 20.17 -4.01
C ASN A 198 -17.02 20.03 -3.80
N ASN A 199 -16.54 20.13 -2.57
CA ASN A 199 -15.13 19.94 -2.24
C ASN A 199 -15.04 18.76 -1.28
N VAL A 200 -14.33 17.71 -1.67
CA VAL A 200 -14.20 16.49 -0.85
C VAL A 200 -12.75 16.20 -0.55
N VAL A 201 -12.51 15.65 0.64
CA VAL A 201 -11.19 15.25 1.11
C VAL A 201 -11.23 13.79 1.52
N PHE A 202 -10.31 12.98 0.99
CA PHE A 202 -10.16 11.58 1.36
C PHE A 202 -8.69 11.16 1.29
N GLY A 203 -8.34 10.09 2.01
CA GLY A 203 -6.98 9.54 1.98
C GLY A 203 -6.70 8.84 0.66
N THR A 204 -5.50 9.03 0.12
CA THR A 204 -4.95 8.25 -0.99
C THR A 204 -3.57 7.74 -0.64
N VAL A 205 -3.24 6.54 -1.13
CA VAL A 205 -1.92 5.92 -0.97
C VAL A 205 -1.07 6.23 -2.20
N LEU A 206 0.06 6.92 -1.99
CA LEU A 206 1.03 7.24 -3.03
C LEU A 206 2.30 6.42 -2.86
N LEU A 207 2.85 5.92 -3.97
CA LEU A 207 4.16 5.26 -3.98
C LEU A 207 5.29 6.31 -4.01
N GLY A 208 6.10 6.36 -2.94
CA GLY A 208 7.27 7.23 -2.81
C GLY A 208 8.51 6.77 -3.57
N ARG A 209 8.47 5.61 -4.25
CA ARG A 209 9.63 4.98 -4.92
C ARG A 209 10.23 5.80 -6.07
N MET A 210 9.50 6.81 -6.57
CA MET A 210 9.94 7.68 -7.66
C MET A 210 10.94 8.76 -7.21
N ARG A 211 11.07 9.03 -5.90
CA ARG A 211 11.94 10.11 -5.37
C ARG A 211 13.37 9.66 -5.03
N GLY A 212 13.67 8.36 -5.12
CA GLY A 212 14.83 7.75 -4.47
C GLY A 212 16.13 7.64 -5.28
N GLY A 213 16.25 8.25 -6.45
CA GLY A 213 17.42 8.06 -7.33
C GLY A 213 17.45 6.67 -7.99
N GLU A 214 18.57 6.36 -8.66
CA GLU A 214 18.70 5.09 -9.39
C GLU A 214 18.56 3.87 -8.47
N GLY A 215 17.71 2.92 -8.86
CA GLY A 215 17.58 1.64 -8.18
C GLY A 215 16.57 1.57 -7.03
N VAL A 216 15.96 2.67 -6.57
CA VAL A 216 14.94 2.62 -5.49
C VAL A 216 13.67 1.88 -5.88
N GLY A 217 13.39 1.76 -7.18
CA GLY A 217 12.37 0.82 -7.67
C GLY A 217 12.58 -0.62 -7.19
N ARG A 218 13.82 -1.04 -6.95
CA ARG A 218 14.21 -2.40 -6.49
C ARG A 218 14.47 -2.50 -4.99
N ALA A 219 14.41 -1.40 -4.24
CA ALA A 219 14.70 -1.42 -2.81
C ALA A 219 13.57 -2.15 -2.05
N LEU A 220 13.94 -2.99 -1.10
CA LEU A 220 12.97 -3.58 -0.16
C LEU A 220 12.72 -2.58 0.98
N GLY A 221 11.45 -2.34 1.31
CA GLY A 221 11.09 -1.34 2.31
C GLY A 221 9.66 -0.85 2.18
N MET A 222 9.27 0.01 3.11
CA MET A 222 8.00 0.72 3.10
C MET A 222 8.18 2.08 2.41
N PHE A 223 7.62 2.24 1.21
CA PHE A 223 7.71 3.49 0.45
C PHE A 223 6.36 4.14 0.20
N ILE A 224 5.27 3.54 0.66
CA ILE A 224 3.94 4.13 0.51
C ILE A 224 3.70 5.21 1.57
N ASN A 225 2.99 6.26 1.18
CA ASN A 225 2.53 7.31 2.09
C ASN A 225 1.04 7.54 1.89
N THR A 226 0.30 7.65 2.98
CA THR A 226 -1.13 7.98 2.94
C THR A 226 -1.28 9.48 3.10
N LEU A 227 -1.71 10.15 2.04
CA LEU A 227 -1.89 11.60 2.02
C LEU A 227 -3.35 11.98 1.85
N PRO A 228 -3.80 13.09 2.45
CA PRO A 228 -5.09 13.67 2.12
C PRO A 228 -5.07 14.18 0.68
N LEU A 229 -6.10 13.85 -0.08
CA LEU A 229 -6.37 14.40 -1.40
C LEU A 229 -7.66 15.20 -1.36
N ARG A 230 -7.55 16.49 -1.67
CA ARG A 230 -8.70 17.35 -1.93
C ARG A 230 -9.04 17.36 -3.41
N VAL A 231 -10.30 17.10 -3.74
CA VAL A 231 -10.83 17.13 -5.10
C VAL A 231 -12.10 17.96 -5.14
N ASP A 232 -12.18 18.87 -6.11
CA ASP A 232 -13.37 19.69 -6.36
C ASP A 232 -14.22 19.01 -7.45
N VAL A 233 -15.48 18.75 -7.15
CA VAL A 233 -16.43 17.94 -7.97
C VAL A 233 -17.69 18.70 -8.39
N GLY A 234 -17.76 20.00 -8.11
CA GLY A 234 -18.91 20.87 -8.41
C GLY A 234 -19.14 21.10 -9.91
N GLU A 235 -18.74 22.27 -10.42
CA GLU A 235 -19.17 22.74 -11.76
C GLU A 235 -18.19 22.46 -12.91
N GLN A 236 -17.06 21.81 -12.63
CA GLN A 236 -16.07 21.52 -13.67
C GLN A 236 -16.58 20.44 -14.63
N ASP A 237 -16.28 20.61 -15.91
CA ASP A 237 -16.44 19.51 -16.86
C ASP A 237 -15.57 18.32 -16.43
N VAL A 238 -15.98 17.10 -16.81
CA VAL A 238 -15.31 15.87 -16.36
C VAL A 238 -13.84 15.86 -16.80
N ARG A 239 -13.51 16.39 -17.98
CA ARG A 239 -12.15 16.37 -18.51
C ARG A 239 -11.25 17.33 -17.75
N ALA A 240 -11.74 18.52 -17.45
CA ALA A 240 -11.07 19.50 -16.60
C ALA A 240 -10.86 18.94 -15.19
N GLY A 241 -11.90 18.34 -14.58
CA GLY A 241 -11.81 17.72 -13.26
C GLY A 241 -10.77 16.61 -13.20
N VAL A 242 -10.67 15.77 -14.24
CA VAL A 242 -9.65 14.71 -14.30
C VAL A 242 -8.24 15.29 -14.35
N LYS A 243 -8.03 16.34 -15.16
CA LYS A 243 -6.72 17.01 -15.26
C LYS A 243 -6.33 17.71 -13.96
N ALA A 244 -7.28 18.40 -13.32
CA ALA A 244 -7.07 19.03 -12.02
C ALA A 244 -6.71 17.99 -10.94
N THR A 245 -7.43 16.86 -10.90
CA THR A 245 -7.14 15.73 -10.00
C THR A 245 -5.75 15.17 -10.27
N HIS A 246 -5.37 15.00 -11.54
CA HIS A 246 -4.03 14.52 -11.90
C HIS A 246 -2.92 15.46 -11.44
N ALA A 247 -3.07 16.76 -11.69
CA ALA A 247 -2.11 17.77 -11.24
C ALA A 247 -1.99 17.78 -9.72
N ARG A 248 -3.10 17.60 -8.99
CA ARG A 248 -3.08 17.50 -7.53
C ARG A 248 -2.30 16.27 -7.06
N LEU A 249 -2.54 15.10 -7.64
CA LEU A 249 -1.80 13.87 -7.32
C LEU A 249 -0.30 14.01 -7.60
N GLN A 250 0.09 14.68 -8.69
CA GLN A 250 1.49 14.96 -9.00
C GLN A 250 2.12 15.90 -7.95
N ARG A 251 1.41 16.95 -7.51
CA ARG A 251 1.88 17.84 -6.43
C ARG A 251 2.02 17.10 -5.10
N CYS A 252 1.09 16.21 -4.74
CA CYS A 252 1.23 15.37 -3.55
C CYS A 252 2.41 14.39 -3.66
N SER A 253 2.79 14.03 -4.88
CA SER A 253 3.89 13.11 -5.17
C SER A 253 5.25 13.81 -5.36
N GLY A 254 5.31 15.14 -5.49
CA GLY A 254 6.54 15.97 -5.61
C GLY A 254 7.00 16.57 -4.30
#